data_AF-A0A8T4Y392-F1
#
_entry.id   AF-A0A8T4Y392-F1
#
_cell.length_a   1.000
_cell.length_b   1.000
_cell.length_c   1.000
_cell.angle_alpha   90.00
_cell.angle_beta   90.00
_cell.angle_gamma   90.00
#
_symmetry.space_group_name_H-M   'P 1'
#
loop_
_entity.id
_entity.type
_entity.pdbx_description
1 polymer ?
#
loop_
_entity_poly.entity_id
_entity_poly.type
_entity_poly.pdbx_seq_one_letter_code
_entity_poly.pdbx_strand_id
1 'polypeptide(L)'
;MPPIEVVRRITVGGATTDWGAWSGSIVFWSLYFLVFYLFGSSVMLLFRRRWLDVEKVPFPYVIATHEIITAFSGESKPERTKSLFVIGFLIALVYEFQIMMTYLFPWWPDVLAFRGTPVEDTSPQGCVCLFSNHPIASAIVWFPGYSKNILPFFIYYLAPLEVLFTVWVFQIIIMVLAQIAYTMGYYTGVFNMGSACRVRAWGGFEISPLYGPP
;
A
#
# COMPACT_ATOMS: atom_id res chain seq x y z
N MET A 1 -4.06 -11.43 -22.01
CA MET A 1 -4.85 -12.07 -20.93
C MET A 1 -5.35 -13.39 -21.49
N PRO A 2 -5.29 -14.50 -20.73
CA PRO A 2 -5.80 -15.79 -21.20
C PRO A 2 -7.33 -15.75 -21.37
N PRO A 3 -7.92 -16.65 -22.18
CA PRO A 3 -9.37 -16.77 -22.31
C PRO A 3 -10.06 -17.04 -20.97
N ILE A 4 -11.27 -16.51 -20.79
CA ILE A 4 -12.04 -16.62 -19.53
C ILE A 4 -12.23 -18.07 -19.07
N GLU A 5 -12.41 -18.99 -20.01
CA GLU A 5 -12.59 -20.42 -19.74
C GLU A 5 -11.34 -21.09 -19.16
N VAL A 6 -10.14 -20.56 -19.45
CA VAL A 6 -8.89 -21.03 -18.84
C VAL A 6 -8.76 -20.46 -17.44
N VAL A 7 -9.10 -19.18 -17.26
CA VAL A 7 -9.05 -18.50 -15.96
C VAL A 7 -10.01 -19.15 -14.96
N ARG A 8 -11.22 -19.51 -15.40
CA ARG A 8 -12.25 -20.13 -14.54
C ARG A 8 -11.82 -21.49 -13.96
N ARG A 9 -10.88 -22.20 -14.59
CA ARG A 9 -10.38 -23.48 -14.05
C ARG A 9 -9.59 -23.30 -12.75
N ILE A 10 -9.06 -22.10 -12.48
CA ILE A 10 -8.34 -21.80 -11.25
C ILE A 10 -9.25 -21.88 -10.03
N THR A 11 -10.54 -21.54 -10.16
CA THR A 11 -11.46 -21.48 -9.01
C THR A 11 -11.99 -22.84 -8.58
N VAL A 12 -12.02 -23.83 -9.48
CA VAL A 12 -12.56 -25.17 -9.22
C VAL A 12 -11.49 -26.11 -8.66
N GLY A 13 -10.21 -25.82 -8.89
CA GLY A 13 -9.10 -26.70 -8.53
C GLY A 13 -9.08 -28.00 -9.34
N GLY A 14 -8.00 -28.79 -9.22
CA GLY A 14 -7.89 -30.13 -9.82
C GLY A 14 -7.65 -30.20 -11.33
N ALA A 15 -7.63 -29.07 -12.04
CA ALA A 15 -7.28 -29.01 -13.47
C ALA A 15 -5.79 -28.74 -13.67
N THR A 16 -5.17 -29.39 -14.67
CA THR A 16 -3.79 -29.11 -15.08
C THR A 16 -3.69 -27.73 -15.72
N THR A 17 -2.66 -26.96 -15.33
CA THR A 17 -2.40 -25.62 -15.87
C THR A 17 -2.07 -25.67 -17.37
N ASP A 18 -2.83 -24.93 -18.18
CA ASP A 18 -2.56 -24.76 -19.62
C ASP A 18 -1.47 -23.71 -19.86
N TRP A 19 -0.21 -24.13 -19.80
CA TRP A 19 0.94 -23.23 -19.99
C TRP A 19 0.94 -22.51 -21.35
N GLY A 20 0.35 -23.11 -22.39
CA GLY A 20 0.25 -22.49 -23.71
C GLY A 20 -0.61 -21.24 -23.68
N ALA A 21 -1.80 -21.34 -23.09
CA ALA A 21 -2.71 -20.21 -22.93
C ALA A 21 -2.15 -19.08 -22.03
N TRP A 22 -1.34 -19.42 -21.03
CA TRP A 22 -0.74 -18.45 -20.10
C TRP A 22 0.56 -17.81 -20.61
N SER A 23 1.28 -18.48 -21.52
CA SER A 23 2.62 -18.08 -21.99
C SER A 23 2.68 -16.63 -22.49
N GLY A 24 1.73 -16.20 -23.32
CA GLY A 24 1.71 -14.83 -23.84
C GLY A 24 1.52 -13.78 -22.73
N SER A 25 0.69 -14.07 -21.73
CA SER A 25 0.52 -13.17 -20.58
C SER A 25 1.75 -13.15 -19.69
N ILE A 26 2.37 -14.31 -19.44
CA ILE A 26 3.62 -14.39 -18.66
C ILE A 26 4.71 -13.56 -19.35
N VAL A 27 4.96 -13.82 -20.65
CA VAL A 27 5.99 -13.12 -21.42
C VAL A 27 5.74 -11.62 -21.44
N PHE A 28 4.49 -11.19 -21.69
CA PHE A 28 4.15 -9.77 -21.67
C PHE A 28 4.47 -9.12 -20.31
N TRP A 29 3.98 -9.69 -19.21
CA TRP A 29 4.20 -9.10 -17.89
C TRP A 29 5.67 -9.16 -17.47
N SER A 30 6.37 -10.25 -17.78
CA SER A 30 7.81 -10.36 -17.53
C SER A 30 8.61 -9.31 -18.31
N LEU A 31 8.34 -9.13 -19.60
CA LEU A 31 9.01 -8.11 -20.42
C LEU A 31 8.64 -6.70 -19.97
N TYR A 32 7.37 -6.46 -19.63
CA TYR A 32 6.91 -5.19 -19.07
C TYR A 32 7.73 -4.85 -17.82
N PHE A 33 7.79 -5.75 -16.82
CA PHE A 33 8.57 -5.50 -15.62
C PHE A 33 10.07 -5.36 -15.89
N LEU A 34 10.63 -6.13 -16.81
CA LEU A 34 12.04 -6.03 -17.19
C LEU A 34 12.36 -4.67 -17.81
N VAL A 35 11.53 -4.20 -18.75
CA VAL A 35 11.72 -2.90 -19.41
C VAL A 35 11.61 -1.77 -18.39
N PHE A 36 10.59 -1.79 -17.53
CA PHE A 36 10.44 -0.78 -16.48
C PHE A 36 11.58 -0.83 -15.45
N TYR A 37 12.09 -2.02 -15.13
CA TYR A 37 13.25 -2.17 -14.26
C TYR A 37 14.51 -1.59 -14.90
N LEU A 38 14.79 -1.90 -16.17
CA LEU A 38 15.96 -1.37 -16.89
C LEU A 38 15.86 0.14 -17.09
N PHE A 39 14.69 0.64 -17.48
CA PHE A 39 14.42 2.07 -17.59
C PHE A 39 14.61 2.78 -16.25
N GLY A 40 13.94 2.30 -15.20
CA GLY A 40 14.06 2.87 -13.85
C GLY A 40 15.51 2.86 -13.36
N SER A 41 16.23 1.75 -13.56
CA SER A 41 17.64 1.65 -13.20
C SER A 41 18.51 2.64 -13.98
N SER A 42 18.26 2.80 -15.29
CA SER A 42 18.99 3.74 -16.14
C SER A 42 18.76 5.20 -15.72
N VAL A 43 17.51 5.54 -15.40
CA VAL A 43 17.14 6.86 -14.86
C VAL A 43 17.80 7.10 -13.50
N MET A 44 17.80 6.10 -12.61
CA MET A 44 18.49 6.20 -11.32
C MET A 44 20.00 6.38 -11.48
N LEU A 45 20.64 5.78 -12.49
CA LEU A 45 22.06 6.00 -12.78
C LEU A 45 22.37 7.45 -13.21
N LEU A 46 21.46 8.12 -13.92
CA LEU A 46 21.60 9.54 -14.26
C LEU A 46 21.57 10.43 -13.02
N PHE A 47 20.63 10.16 -12.11
CA PHE A 47 20.49 10.91 -10.86
C PHE A 47 21.50 10.50 -9.79
N ARG A 48 22.10 9.31 -9.92
CA ARG A 48 23.05 8.75 -8.95
C ARG A 48 24.10 9.76 -8.53
N ARG A 49 24.80 10.39 -9.50
CA ARG A 49 25.88 11.34 -9.18
C ARG A 49 25.36 12.56 -8.43
N ARG A 50 24.21 13.11 -8.82
CA ARG A 50 23.64 14.28 -8.14
C ARG A 50 23.14 13.91 -6.74
N TRP A 51 22.38 12.84 -6.60
CA TRP A 51 21.76 12.46 -5.34
C TRP A 51 22.75 11.86 -4.33
N LEU A 52 23.73 11.06 -4.77
CA LEU A 52 24.72 10.45 -3.88
C LEU A 52 25.91 11.37 -3.60
N ASP A 53 26.54 11.90 -4.64
CA ASP A 53 27.85 12.55 -4.49
C ASP A 53 27.70 14.04 -4.13
N VAL A 54 26.70 14.72 -4.72
CA VAL A 54 26.48 16.16 -4.53
C VAL A 54 25.53 16.44 -3.37
N GLU A 55 24.29 15.94 -3.44
CA GLU A 55 23.22 16.22 -2.47
C GLU A 55 23.29 15.31 -1.24
N LYS A 56 23.93 14.15 -1.34
CA LYS A 56 24.06 13.14 -0.28
C LYS A 56 22.71 12.82 0.37
N VAL A 57 21.71 12.57 -0.46
CA VAL A 57 20.33 12.27 -0.01
C VAL A 57 20.37 11.07 0.95
N PRO A 58 19.89 11.21 2.19
CA PRO A 58 19.90 10.12 3.16
C PRO A 58 18.95 9.01 2.69
N PHE A 59 19.38 7.75 2.79
CA PHE A 59 18.54 6.58 2.52
C PHE A 59 17.93 6.09 3.84
N PRO A 60 16.66 6.37 4.14
CA PRO A 60 16.09 6.08 5.46
C PRO A 60 16.17 4.58 5.81
N TYR A 61 15.96 3.71 4.81
CA TYR A 61 16.07 2.26 4.97
C TYR A 61 17.49 1.79 5.31
N VAL A 62 18.50 2.37 4.67
CA VAL A 62 19.91 2.00 4.91
C VAL A 62 20.35 2.53 6.29
N ILE A 63 19.92 3.73 6.66
CA ILE A 63 20.16 4.29 8.00
C ILE A 63 19.58 3.36 9.07
N ALA A 64 18.30 2.96 8.93
CA ALA A 64 17.68 2.03 9.87
C ALA A 64 18.45 0.70 9.97
N THR A 65 18.88 0.14 8.82
CA THR A 65 19.64 -1.12 8.78
C THR A 65 21.03 -0.96 9.42
N HIS A 66 21.73 0.13 9.12
CA HIS A 66 23.02 0.47 9.72
C HIS A 66 22.92 0.62 11.23
N GLU A 67 21.86 1.28 11.72
CA GLU A 67 21.61 1.48 13.15
C GLU A 67 21.40 0.16 13.90
N ILE A 68 20.72 -0.82 13.25
CA ILE A 68 20.55 -2.17 13.78
C ILE A 68 21.89 -2.90 13.84
N ILE A 69 22.64 -2.92 12.73
CA ILE A 69 23.94 -3.61 12.66
C ILE A 69 24.89 -3.06 13.73
N THR A 70 25.01 -1.74 13.84
CA THR A 70 25.86 -1.08 14.84
C THR A 70 25.41 -1.31 16.28
N ALA A 71 24.11 -1.54 16.52
CA ALA A 71 23.63 -1.91 17.86
C ALA A 71 24.07 -3.35 18.26
N PHE A 72 24.21 -4.26 17.29
CA PHE A 72 24.56 -5.66 17.52
C PHE A 72 26.04 -6.00 17.24
N SER A 73 26.78 -5.18 16.50
CA SER A 73 28.19 -5.39 16.16
C SER A 73 29.17 -5.17 17.32
N GLY A 74 28.68 -4.80 18.50
CA GLY A 74 29.50 -4.58 19.69
C GLY A 74 30.13 -3.19 19.77
N GLU A 75 29.93 -2.32 18.77
CA GLU A 75 30.25 -0.90 18.88
C GLU A 75 29.38 -0.26 19.97
N SER A 76 29.98 0.64 20.74
CA SER A 76 29.57 1.08 22.09
C SER A 76 28.27 1.91 22.15
N LYS A 77 27.15 1.39 21.61
CA LYS A 77 25.85 2.02 21.87
C LYS A 77 25.44 1.78 23.32
N PRO A 78 24.90 2.81 23.99
CA PRO A 78 24.48 2.68 25.38
C PRO A 78 23.46 1.55 25.52
N GLU A 79 23.54 0.82 26.62
CA GLU A 79 22.67 -0.33 26.93
C GLU A 79 21.18 0.01 26.83
N ARG A 80 20.83 1.27 27.12
CA ARG A 80 19.48 1.84 26.96
C ARG A 80 18.96 1.80 25.52
N THR A 81 19.81 2.00 24.52
CA THR A 81 19.38 1.94 23.10
C THR A 81 19.07 0.49 22.70
N LYS A 82 19.84 -0.48 23.22
CA LYS A 82 19.59 -1.90 22.99
C LYS A 82 18.30 -2.35 23.68
N SER A 83 18.05 -1.92 24.91
CA SER A 83 16.80 -2.26 25.61
C SER A 83 15.57 -1.64 24.94
N LEU A 84 15.65 -0.38 24.47
CA LEU A 84 14.57 0.24 23.69
C LEU A 84 14.31 -0.48 22.36
N PHE A 85 15.36 -0.94 21.67
CA PHE A 85 15.22 -1.76 20.46
C PHE A 85 14.49 -3.08 20.75
N VAL A 86 14.89 -3.80 21.79
CA VAL A 86 14.25 -5.07 22.18
C VAL A 86 12.78 -4.86 22.56
N ILE A 87 12.47 -3.78 23.29
CA ILE A 87 11.09 -3.42 23.63
C ILE A 87 10.28 -3.17 22.35
N GLY A 88 10.80 -2.37 21.41
CA GLY A 88 10.14 -2.11 20.12
C GLY A 88 9.92 -3.39 19.31
N PHE A 89 10.90 -4.27 19.26
CA PHE A 89 10.80 -5.57 18.59
C PHE A 89 9.71 -6.45 19.22
N LEU A 90 9.66 -6.54 20.56
CA LEU A 90 8.63 -7.30 21.26
C LEU A 90 7.23 -6.74 21.01
N ILE A 91 7.08 -5.41 21.00
CA ILE A 91 5.80 -4.76 20.69
C ILE A 91 5.35 -5.10 19.26
N ALA A 92 6.25 -5.00 18.28
CA ALA A 92 5.94 -5.34 16.89
C ALA A 92 5.58 -6.83 16.75
N LEU A 93 6.32 -7.73 17.42
CA LEU A 93 6.05 -9.16 17.40
C LEU A 93 4.69 -9.49 18.02
N VAL A 94 4.34 -8.88 19.16
CA VAL A 94 3.03 -9.06 19.80
C VAL A 94 1.90 -8.51 18.93
N TYR A 95 2.10 -7.37 18.26
CA TYR A 95 1.15 -6.80 17.32
C TYR A 95 0.88 -7.73 16.13
N GLU A 96 1.93 -8.22 15.47
CA GLU A 96 1.78 -9.15 14.34
C GLU A 96 1.20 -10.49 14.78
N PHE A 97 1.60 -10.99 15.95
CA PHE A 97 1.03 -12.19 16.53
C PHE A 97 -0.48 -12.04 16.78
N GLN A 98 -0.91 -10.90 17.31
CA GLN A 98 -2.32 -10.59 17.53
C GLN A 98 -3.13 -10.59 16.21
N ILE A 99 -2.57 -10.01 15.14
CA ILE A 99 -3.21 -10.02 13.81
C ILE A 99 -3.28 -11.45 13.26
N MET A 100 -2.17 -12.18 13.31
CA MET A 100 -2.11 -13.57 12.85
C MET A 100 -3.13 -14.45 13.56
N MET A 101 -3.24 -14.36 14.89
CA MET A 101 -4.21 -15.14 15.67
C MET A 101 -5.65 -14.77 15.31
N THR A 102 -5.93 -13.49 15.07
CA THR A 102 -7.24 -13.00 14.64
C THR A 102 -7.70 -13.63 13.31
N TYR A 103 -6.79 -13.86 12.35
CA TYR A 103 -7.15 -14.51 11.08
C TYR A 103 -7.13 -16.05 11.16
N LEU A 104 -6.28 -16.64 11.99
CA LEU A 104 -6.14 -18.09 12.09
C LEU A 104 -7.27 -18.74 12.93
N PHE A 105 -7.70 -18.07 13.99
CA PHE A 105 -8.65 -18.62 14.96
C PHE A 105 -9.89 -17.74 15.09
N PRO A 106 -11.06 -18.17 14.59
CA PRO A 106 -12.31 -17.41 14.70
C PRO A 106 -12.69 -17.00 16.13
N TRP A 107 -12.31 -17.80 17.14
CA TRP A 107 -12.58 -17.55 18.55
C TRP A 107 -11.62 -16.54 19.21
N TRP A 108 -10.47 -16.25 18.60
CA TRP A 108 -9.51 -15.30 19.14
C TRP A 108 -10.09 -13.87 19.11
N PRO A 109 -9.92 -13.06 20.17
CA PRO A 109 -10.49 -11.73 20.24
C PRO A 109 -9.85 -10.78 19.24
N ASP A 110 -10.66 -10.09 18.45
CA ASP A 110 -10.23 -9.06 17.52
C ASP A 110 -10.15 -7.69 18.20
N VAL A 111 -9.11 -7.49 19.02
CA VAL A 111 -8.90 -6.25 19.79
C VAL A 111 -8.64 -5.03 18.87
N LEU A 112 -8.10 -5.26 17.68
CA LEU A 112 -7.67 -4.21 16.74
C LEU A 112 -8.67 -4.00 15.59
N ALA A 113 -9.82 -4.67 15.63
CA ALA A 113 -10.84 -4.65 14.58
C ALA A 113 -10.27 -4.96 13.18
N PHE A 114 -9.36 -5.93 13.07
CA PHE A 114 -8.75 -6.37 11.82
C PHE A 114 -9.67 -7.24 10.96
N ARG A 115 -10.73 -7.82 11.52
CA ARG A 115 -11.78 -8.50 10.74
C ARG A 115 -12.74 -7.51 10.08
N GLY A 116 -12.57 -6.22 10.31
CA GLY A 116 -13.46 -5.18 9.81
C GLY A 116 -14.71 -4.99 10.68
N THR A 117 -15.59 -4.13 10.21
CA THR A 117 -16.87 -3.80 10.86
C THR A 117 -17.97 -3.78 9.78
N PRO A 118 -19.25 -3.57 10.13
CA PRO A 118 -20.33 -3.49 9.13
C PRO A 118 -20.17 -2.37 8.09
N VAL A 119 -19.25 -1.43 8.30
CA VAL A 119 -19.00 -0.27 7.43
C VAL A 119 -17.61 -0.27 6.78
N GLU A 120 -16.74 -1.22 7.14
CA GLU A 120 -15.38 -1.32 6.58
C GLU A 120 -14.85 -2.75 6.56
N ASP A 121 -14.01 -3.05 5.58
CA ASP A 121 -13.25 -4.28 5.50
C ASP A 121 -11.75 -3.98 5.66
N THR A 122 -11.03 -4.82 6.41
CA THR A 122 -9.60 -4.65 6.64
C THR A 122 -8.86 -5.87 6.10
N SER A 123 -7.98 -5.60 5.15
CA SER A 123 -7.12 -6.65 4.59
C SER A 123 -6.04 -7.09 5.59
N PRO A 124 -5.46 -8.31 5.44
CA PRO A 124 -4.43 -8.80 6.35
C PRO A 124 -3.21 -7.89 6.46
N GLN A 125 -2.84 -7.21 5.37
CA GLN A 125 -1.79 -6.20 5.35
C GLN A 125 -2.14 -4.87 6.03
N GLY A 126 -3.37 -4.73 6.56
CA GLY A 126 -3.86 -3.56 7.31
C GLY A 126 -4.42 -2.42 6.44
N CYS A 127 -4.63 -2.61 5.14
CA CYS A 127 -5.33 -1.63 4.31
C CYS A 127 -6.84 -1.73 4.53
N VAL A 128 -7.48 -0.61 4.88
CA VAL A 128 -8.91 -0.51 5.17
C VAL A 128 -9.67 0.00 3.95
N CYS A 129 -10.65 -0.78 3.53
CA CYS A 129 -11.59 -0.47 2.46
C CYS A 129 -12.92 -0.05 3.07
N LEU A 130 -13.38 1.16 2.77
CA LEU A 130 -14.65 1.67 3.28
C LEU A 130 -15.79 1.27 2.35
N PHE A 131 -16.91 0.84 2.92
CA PHE A 131 -18.14 0.60 2.16
C PHE A 131 -18.88 1.92 1.89
N SER A 132 -19.85 1.89 0.97
CA SER A 132 -20.63 3.07 0.56
C SER A 132 -21.47 3.68 1.69
N ASN A 133 -21.80 2.89 2.71
CA ASN A 133 -22.53 3.32 3.92
C ASN A 133 -21.62 4.00 4.97
N HIS A 134 -20.30 4.06 4.76
CA HIS A 134 -19.39 4.72 5.69
C HIS A 134 -19.48 6.26 5.57
N PRO A 135 -19.60 7.02 6.68
CA PRO A 135 -19.82 8.48 6.64
C PRO A 135 -18.80 9.26 5.79
N ILE A 136 -17.53 8.87 5.84
CA ILE A 136 -16.47 9.48 5.04
C ILE A 136 -16.59 9.09 3.57
N ALA A 137 -16.89 7.83 3.28
CA ALA A 137 -16.99 7.36 1.91
C ALA A 137 -18.24 7.92 1.21
N SER A 138 -19.32 8.20 1.93
CA SER A 138 -20.53 8.83 1.38
C SER A 138 -20.39 10.33 1.12
N ALA A 139 -19.37 10.99 1.69
CA ALA A 139 -19.17 12.44 1.57
C ALA A 139 -17.97 12.80 0.69
N ILE A 140 -16.91 11.99 0.72
CA ILE A 140 -15.65 12.29 0.05
C ILE A 140 -15.48 11.46 -1.22
N VAL A 141 -15.38 12.13 -2.37
CA VAL A 141 -15.16 11.49 -3.69
C VAL A 141 -13.79 10.81 -3.72
N TRP A 142 -12.73 11.58 -3.44
CA TRP A 142 -11.37 11.10 -3.38
C TRP A 142 -10.97 10.74 -1.94
N PHE A 143 -11.33 9.54 -1.52
CA PHE A 143 -10.81 9.00 -0.27
C PHE A 143 -10.48 7.53 -0.43
N PRO A 144 -9.19 7.16 -0.51
CA PRO A 144 -8.81 5.78 -0.83
C PRO A 144 -9.08 4.78 0.29
N GLY A 145 -9.24 5.27 1.52
CA GLY A 145 -9.21 4.48 2.73
C GLY A 145 -8.04 4.93 3.61
N TYR A 146 -7.81 4.18 4.68
CA TYR A 146 -6.69 4.41 5.59
C TYR A 146 -6.00 3.07 5.91
N SER A 147 -4.83 3.14 6.53
CA SER A 147 -4.10 1.95 6.94
C SER A 147 -4.16 1.79 8.45
N LYS A 148 -4.54 0.61 8.92
CA LYS A 148 -4.38 0.17 10.32
C LYS A 148 -2.98 -0.38 10.60
N ASN A 149 -2.19 -0.64 9.54
CA ASN A 149 -0.81 -1.11 9.67
C ASN A 149 0.07 -0.02 10.26
N ILE A 150 0.72 -0.29 11.39
CA ILE A 150 1.60 0.65 12.10
C ILE A 150 2.96 0.84 11.40
N LEU A 151 3.41 -0.13 10.61
CA LEU A 151 4.75 -0.13 10.03
C LEU A 151 4.98 1.05 9.06
N PRO A 152 4.06 1.35 8.11
CA PRO A 152 4.19 2.56 7.28
C PRO A 152 4.33 3.83 8.11
N PHE A 153 3.60 3.98 9.23
CA PHE A 153 3.70 5.17 10.08
C PHE A 153 5.09 5.32 10.70
N PHE A 154 5.70 4.22 11.16
CA PHE A 154 7.07 4.26 11.68
C PHE A 154 8.10 4.61 10.60
N ILE A 155 7.91 4.13 9.36
CA ILE A 155 8.80 4.45 8.25
C ILE A 155 8.63 5.92 7.85
N TYR A 156 7.39 6.42 7.76
CA TYR A 156 7.12 7.82 7.44
C TYR A 156 7.62 8.77 8.53
N TYR A 157 7.73 8.33 9.78
CA TYR A 157 8.36 9.12 10.84
C TYR A 157 9.86 9.39 10.57
N LEU A 158 10.53 8.52 9.80
CA LEU A 158 11.93 8.72 9.39
C LEU A 158 12.07 9.64 8.16
N ALA A 159 10.96 9.98 7.49
CA ALA A 159 10.98 10.83 6.31
C ALA A 159 11.17 12.31 6.69
N PRO A 160 11.85 13.12 5.87
CA PRO A 160 11.99 14.56 6.11
C PRO A 160 10.63 15.25 6.20
N LEU A 161 10.52 16.23 7.10
CA LEU A 161 9.28 16.97 7.34
C LEU A 161 8.76 17.67 6.07
N GLU A 162 9.66 18.19 5.23
CA GLU A 162 9.31 18.83 3.96
C GLU A 162 8.60 17.87 3.00
N VAL A 163 9.07 16.62 2.93
CA VAL A 163 8.46 15.58 2.08
C VAL A 163 7.09 15.21 2.62
N LEU A 164 6.97 15.00 3.93
CA LEU A 164 5.67 14.72 4.57
C LEU A 164 4.69 15.87 4.31
N PHE A 165 5.15 17.11 4.44
CA PHE A 165 4.35 18.31 4.18
C PHE A 165 3.82 18.33 2.75
N THR A 166 4.69 18.13 1.75
CA THR A 166 4.28 18.05 0.36
C THR A 166 3.23 16.95 0.14
N VAL A 167 3.44 15.76 0.68
CA VAL A 167 2.53 14.62 0.45
C VAL A 167 1.12 14.90 0.94
N TRP A 168 0.93 15.36 2.18
CA TRP A 168 -0.43 15.58 2.70
C TRP A 168 -1.10 16.81 2.08
N VAL A 169 -0.35 17.87 1.75
CA VAL A 169 -0.88 19.06 1.07
C VAL A 169 -1.41 18.70 -0.32
N PHE A 170 -0.61 18.01 -1.14
CA PHE A 170 -1.06 17.58 -2.47
C PHE A 170 -2.21 16.58 -2.40
N GLN A 171 -2.24 15.71 -1.39
CA GLN A 171 -3.37 14.83 -1.15
C GLN A 171 -4.67 15.64 -0.92
N ILE A 172 -4.63 16.73 -0.13
CA ILE A 172 -5.78 17.62 0.07
C ILE A 172 -6.17 18.34 -1.22
N ILE A 173 -5.19 18.85 -1.98
CA ILE A 173 -5.45 19.51 -3.26
C ILE A 173 -6.21 18.56 -4.20
N ILE A 174 -5.76 17.31 -4.34
CA ILE A 174 -6.45 16.30 -5.17
C ILE A 174 -7.85 16.01 -4.60
N MET A 175 -8.01 15.94 -3.27
CA MET A 175 -9.33 15.78 -2.65
C MET A 175 -10.30 16.89 -3.07
N VAL A 176 -9.85 18.14 -3.07
CA VAL A 176 -10.67 19.29 -3.47
C VAL A 176 -10.97 19.26 -4.97
N LEU A 177 -9.98 18.98 -5.81
CA LEU A 177 -10.15 18.93 -7.27
C LEU A 177 -11.12 17.83 -7.69
N ALA A 178 -11.03 16.64 -7.08
CA ALA A 178 -11.95 15.54 -7.36
C ALA A 178 -13.39 15.86 -6.93
N GLN A 179 -13.57 16.62 -5.85
CA GLN A 179 -14.88 17.10 -5.43
C GLN A 179 -15.46 18.11 -6.42
N ILE A 180 -14.64 19.05 -6.90
CA ILE A 180 -15.07 20.00 -7.94
C ILE A 180 -15.47 19.25 -9.21
N ALA A 181 -14.66 18.30 -9.68
CA ALA A 181 -14.98 17.49 -10.85
C ALA A 181 -16.32 16.73 -10.67
N TYR A 182 -16.56 16.17 -9.47
CA TYR A 182 -17.85 15.54 -9.17
C TYR A 182 -19.01 16.52 -9.26
N THR A 183 -18.88 17.74 -8.71
CA THR A 183 -19.93 18.77 -8.83
C THR A 183 -20.16 19.26 -10.26
N MET A 184 -19.15 19.13 -11.14
CA MET A 184 -19.27 19.41 -12.58
C MET A 184 -19.96 18.29 -13.36
N GLY A 185 -20.32 17.18 -12.71
CA GLY A 185 -21.05 16.06 -13.31
C GLY A 185 -20.18 14.87 -13.69
N TYR A 186 -18.89 14.88 -13.35
CA TYR A 186 -18.00 13.73 -13.55
C TYR A 186 -18.17 12.69 -12.42
N TYR A 187 -17.81 11.44 -12.70
CA TYR A 187 -17.86 10.33 -11.72
C TYR A 187 -19.26 10.08 -11.10
N THR A 188 -20.31 10.14 -11.91
CA THR A 188 -21.67 9.88 -11.45
C THR A 188 -21.79 8.46 -10.87
N GLY A 189 -22.35 8.34 -9.67
CA GLY A 189 -22.46 7.06 -8.97
C GLY A 189 -21.23 6.64 -8.15
N VAL A 190 -20.20 7.49 -8.04
CA VAL A 190 -19.00 7.20 -7.20
C VAL A 190 -19.37 6.80 -5.77
N PHE A 191 -20.41 7.42 -5.20
CA PHE A 191 -20.87 7.13 -3.83
C PHE A 191 -21.55 5.78 -3.64
N ASN A 192 -22.01 5.15 -4.72
CA ASN A 192 -22.61 3.81 -4.65
C ASN A 192 -21.55 2.70 -4.52
N MET A 193 -20.27 3.05 -4.64
CA MET A 193 -19.14 2.12 -4.60
C MET A 193 -18.31 2.31 -3.33
N GLY A 194 -17.69 1.24 -2.84
CA GLY A 194 -16.70 1.31 -1.77
C GLY A 194 -15.40 1.99 -2.19
N SER A 195 -14.62 2.50 -1.23
CA SER A 195 -13.41 3.29 -1.48
C SER A 195 -12.37 2.55 -2.33
N ALA A 196 -12.15 1.25 -2.09
CA ALA A 196 -11.21 0.45 -2.85
C ALA A 196 -11.60 0.32 -4.33
N CYS A 197 -12.90 0.20 -4.61
CA CYS A 197 -13.41 0.12 -5.97
C CYS A 197 -13.24 1.45 -6.73
N ARG A 198 -13.32 2.58 -6.02
CA ARG A 198 -13.08 3.92 -6.58
C ARG A 198 -11.61 4.12 -6.96
N VAL A 199 -10.69 3.73 -6.08
CA VAL A 199 -9.25 3.94 -6.31
C VAL A 199 -8.69 2.95 -7.31
N ARG A 200 -9.14 1.70 -7.31
CA ARG A 200 -8.58 0.65 -8.19
C ARG A 200 -9.35 0.48 -9.51
N ALA A 201 -10.33 1.35 -9.77
CA ALA A 201 -11.26 1.25 -10.90
C ALA A 201 -12.01 -0.10 -11.02
N TRP A 202 -12.19 -0.82 -9.91
CA TRP A 202 -12.93 -2.09 -9.93
C TRP A 202 -14.43 -1.91 -10.18
N GLY A 203 -14.97 -0.73 -9.90
CA GLY A 203 -16.36 -0.37 -10.20
C GLY A 203 -16.59 0.22 -11.59
N GLY A 204 -15.56 0.30 -12.42
CA GLY A 204 -15.60 0.94 -13.74
C GLY A 204 -14.56 2.05 -13.88
N PHE A 205 -13.90 2.09 -15.03
CA PHE A 205 -12.83 3.06 -15.32
C PHE A 205 -13.35 4.50 -15.30
N GLU A 206 -14.48 4.77 -15.95
CA GLU A 206 -15.07 6.12 -16.09
C GLU A 206 -15.57 6.72 -14.77
N ILE A 207 -15.86 5.88 -13.77
CA ILE A 207 -16.43 6.29 -12.48
C ILE A 207 -15.31 6.48 -11.44
N SER A 208 -14.08 6.05 -11.76
CA SER A 208 -12.93 6.18 -10.89
C SER A 208 -12.30 7.57 -11.03
N PRO A 209 -12.19 8.36 -9.95
CA PRO A 209 -11.49 9.65 -10.00
C PRO A 209 -9.96 9.53 -10.21
N LEU A 210 -9.39 8.32 -10.16
CA LEU A 210 -7.95 8.09 -10.39
C LEU A 210 -7.64 7.78 -11.85
N TYR A 211 -8.55 7.06 -12.50
CA TYR A 211 -8.31 6.49 -13.81
C TYR A 211 -9.22 7.07 -14.89
N GLY A 212 -10.45 7.47 -14.53
CA GLY A 212 -11.43 8.02 -15.44
C GLY A 212 -11.05 9.42 -15.95
N PRO A 213 -11.64 9.84 -17.08
CA PRO A 213 -11.48 11.19 -17.56
C PRO A 213 -12.12 12.19 -16.59
N PRO A 214 -11.51 13.38 -16.41
CA PRO A 214 -12.13 14.49 -15.71
C PRO A 214 -13.15 15.21 -16.58
#